data_AF-A0A6L3A4C7-F1
#
_entry.id   AF-A0A6L3A4C7-F1
#
_cell.length_a   1.000
_cell.length_b   1.000
_cell.length_c   1.000
_cell.angle_alpha   90.00
_cell.angle_beta   90.00
_cell.angle_gamma   90.00
#
_symmetry.space_group_name_H-M   'P 1'
#
loop_
_entity.id
_entity.type
_entity.pdbx_description
1 polymer ?
#
loop_
_entity_poly.entity_id
_entity_poly.type
_entity_poly.pdbx_seq_one_letter_code
_entity_poly.pdbx_strand_id
1 'polypeptide(L)'
;MSGAGGRRLEFTGDQDRVERPLTWIPSSGGFEMPVILIVFMAVQESSSSMPVELQRALMNRHSLFTTAVVEWELDSTTPHQSFPVSRFSSQYAGEDYLFVEHPPEDPAVVADRMGKPWAFSEYRKLIKGGGDRWSHVPGSVIGKVQDDSCPDPFHVKDVRSIGLLPGFHEAGSAAELNPIALVSRRLEGTVTYWESTPVSKSVHKVTAHLVDGGRWTWELDPAHDFEPVACESVLPFGESGEFVQRAQTVYEEVDGRRFPAAVEFLAQGVRRSRVNILHAEFDQPHHEQVFSVGEALRMIPGTNIVRGTDQGWSSPRIFDGEQDRAVEDAVALEKSGLLDTREFLSRVIRWESDPKYSLPKSVSDFESQVEVRRSPRLWEEYTRKFIREFDLSRTQTDRAWKHLRSCQKDAYAYLDAQAKAFSDIREQRAKARSTANDAAGPEAQRAEAKAQLSLLDERESALLERIDLIFEKRLKPGFRELLTPAQVEAAAKRASVPSK
;
A
#
# COMPACT_ATOMS: atom_id res chain seq x y z
N MET A 1 -68.47 -33.44 -2.89
CA MET A 1 -67.01 -33.37 -2.69
C MET A 1 -66.62 -31.92 -2.99
N SER A 2 -66.77 -31.01 -2.01
CA SER A 2 -65.78 -30.63 -0.96
C SER A 2 -64.70 -29.71 -1.53
N GLY A 3 -64.45 -28.47 -1.10
CA GLY A 3 -64.92 -27.58 -0.02
C GLY A 3 -64.01 -26.33 -0.11
N ALA A 4 -64.53 -25.09 -0.10
CA ALA A 4 -64.75 -24.21 1.06
C ALA A 4 -63.48 -23.71 1.79
N GLY A 5 -63.36 -22.37 1.93
CA GLY A 5 -62.47 -21.65 2.86
C GLY A 5 -61.65 -20.55 2.17
N GLY A 6 -61.86 -19.25 2.29
CA GLY A 6 -62.54 -18.48 3.32
C GLY A 6 -61.60 -18.14 4.49
N ARG A 7 -60.98 -16.95 4.49
CA ARG A 7 -60.64 -16.20 5.70
C ARG A 7 -60.27 -14.74 5.41
N ARG A 8 -61.22 -13.89 5.80
CA ARG A 8 -61.13 -12.46 6.12
C ARG A 8 -60.50 -12.35 7.51
N LEU A 9 -59.60 -11.40 7.73
CA LEU A 9 -59.27 -10.92 9.07
C LEU A 9 -59.60 -9.44 9.12
N GLU A 10 -60.78 -9.17 9.68
CA GLU A 10 -61.11 -7.91 10.32
C GLU A 10 -60.37 -7.87 11.66
N PHE A 11 -59.72 -6.74 11.97
CA PHE A 11 -59.45 -6.36 13.34
C PHE A 11 -60.15 -5.04 13.61
N THR A 12 -61.28 -5.18 14.29
CA THR A 12 -61.97 -4.17 15.09
C THR A 12 -61.15 -3.86 16.33
N GLY A 13 -61.08 -2.58 16.72
CA GLY A 13 -60.41 -2.16 17.94
C GLY A 13 -60.52 -0.66 18.18
N ASP A 14 -61.76 -0.19 18.24
CA ASP A 14 -62.17 1.11 18.73
C ASP A 14 -62.00 1.14 20.26
N GLN A 15 -61.34 2.15 20.83
CA GLN A 15 -61.61 2.63 22.20
C GLN A 15 -60.89 3.97 22.51
N ASP A 16 -61.74 4.97 22.76
CA ASP A 16 -61.65 6.00 23.80
C ASP A 16 -60.68 7.19 23.66
N ARG A 17 -61.18 8.16 22.87
CA ARG A 17 -61.51 9.54 23.29
C ARG A 17 -61.18 9.90 24.76
N VAL A 18 -60.24 10.82 24.96
CA VAL A 18 -60.28 11.81 26.06
C VAL A 18 -60.07 13.20 25.47
N GLU A 19 -61.17 13.93 25.36
CA GLU A 19 -61.21 15.36 25.11
C GLU A 19 -60.72 16.10 26.36
N ARG A 20 -59.76 17.01 26.21
CA ARG A 20 -59.56 18.14 27.12
C ARG A 20 -59.31 19.41 26.30
N PRO A 21 -60.15 20.44 26.43
CA PRO A 21 -59.87 21.75 25.86
C PRO A 21 -58.92 22.50 26.80
N LEU A 22 -57.75 22.90 26.30
CA LEU A 22 -56.96 23.94 26.96
C LEU A 22 -57.48 25.30 26.50
N THR A 23 -58.19 25.94 27.43
CA THR A 23 -58.51 27.36 27.42
C THR A 23 -57.22 28.18 27.42
N TRP A 24 -57.09 29.09 26.46
CA TRP A 24 -56.11 30.18 26.50
C TRP A 24 -56.87 31.50 26.53
N ILE A 25 -56.69 32.25 27.61
CA ILE A 25 -57.20 33.62 27.82
C ILE A 25 -56.09 34.57 27.38
N PRO A 26 -56.37 35.64 26.60
CA PRO A 26 -55.37 36.63 26.25
C PRO A 26 -55.22 37.64 27.38
N SER A 27 -54.02 37.80 27.93
CA SER A 27 -53.66 38.99 28.71
C SER A 27 -52.62 39.81 27.96
N SER A 28 -53.08 40.99 27.56
CA SER A 28 -52.36 42.16 27.10
C SER A 28 -51.13 42.50 27.94
N GLY A 29 -50.00 42.77 27.27
CA GLY A 29 -48.89 43.51 27.86
C GLY A 29 -47.57 43.34 27.12
N GLY A 30 -47.03 44.45 26.61
CA GLY A 30 -45.60 44.57 26.27
C GLY A 30 -45.24 44.34 24.82
N PHE A 31 -45.31 45.40 24.01
CA PHE A 31 -44.57 45.51 22.75
C PHE A 31 -43.07 45.63 23.09
N GLU A 32 -42.36 44.51 23.11
CA GLU A 32 -40.91 44.49 22.89
C GLU A 32 -40.67 44.04 21.45
N MET A 33 -40.05 44.90 20.66
CA MET A 33 -39.69 44.58 19.28
C MET A 33 -38.73 43.38 19.27
N PRO A 34 -39.05 42.27 18.57
CA PRO A 34 -38.04 41.28 18.31
C PRO A 34 -37.00 41.94 17.38
N VAL A 35 -35.78 42.09 17.91
CA VAL A 35 -34.59 42.20 17.07
C VAL A 35 -34.63 40.95 16.18
N ILE A 36 -35.04 41.14 14.93
CA ILE A 36 -34.93 40.15 13.88
C ILE A 36 -33.43 39.93 13.73
N LEU A 37 -32.91 38.93 14.44
CA LEU A 37 -31.63 38.32 14.15
C LEU A 37 -31.80 37.74 12.74
N ILE A 38 -31.37 38.50 11.74
CA ILE A 38 -31.15 37.98 10.39
C ILE A 38 -30.00 36.99 10.55
N VAL A 39 -30.35 35.77 10.95
CA VAL A 39 -29.52 34.60 10.67
C VAL A 39 -29.50 34.55 9.16
N PHE A 40 -28.40 35.03 8.57
CA PHE A 40 -28.01 34.64 7.23
C PHE A 40 -27.91 33.12 7.26
N MET A 41 -29.03 32.44 7.00
CA MET A 41 -29.00 31.09 6.47
C MET A 41 -28.43 31.25 5.07
N ALA A 42 -27.10 31.36 5.00
CA ALA A 42 -26.36 31.02 3.81
C ALA A 42 -26.83 29.62 3.46
N VAL A 43 -27.71 29.54 2.47
CA VAL A 43 -28.10 28.27 1.86
C VAL A 43 -26.79 27.72 1.32
N GLN A 44 -26.15 26.83 2.08
CA GLN A 44 -25.01 26.06 1.62
C GLN A 44 -25.50 25.30 0.40
N GLU A 45 -25.01 25.68 -0.77
CA GLU A 45 -25.25 24.95 -2.00
C GLU A 45 -24.61 23.57 -1.84
N SER A 46 -25.43 22.59 -1.43
CA SER A 46 -25.06 21.19 -1.46
C SER A 46 -24.92 20.79 -2.92
N SER A 47 -23.68 20.75 -3.41
CA SER A 47 -23.39 20.28 -4.76
C SER A 47 -23.02 18.79 -4.73
N SER A 48 -23.39 18.06 -5.79
CA SER A 48 -22.98 16.67 -6.00
C SER A 48 -21.56 16.56 -6.58
N SER A 49 -21.00 17.67 -7.07
CA SER A 49 -19.65 17.75 -7.62
C SER A 49 -18.62 18.13 -6.56
N MET A 50 -17.39 17.64 -6.72
CA MET A 50 -16.25 18.05 -5.88
C MET A 50 -16.10 19.58 -5.88
N PRO A 51 -15.95 20.26 -4.72
CA PRO A 51 -15.76 21.71 -4.67
C PRO A 51 -14.51 22.17 -5.41
N VAL A 52 -14.58 23.36 -6.02
CA VAL A 52 -13.51 23.92 -6.86
C VAL A 52 -12.22 24.15 -6.08
N GLU A 53 -12.30 24.45 -4.78
CA GLU A 53 -11.14 24.64 -3.92
C GLU A 53 -10.33 23.34 -3.80
N LEU A 54 -11.00 22.21 -3.59
CA LEU A 54 -10.35 20.91 -3.53
C LEU A 54 -9.84 20.49 -4.91
N GLN A 55 -10.60 20.71 -5.99
CA GLN A 55 -10.12 20.45 -7.35
C GLN A 55 -8.83 21.23 -7.64
N ARG A 56 -8.79 22.52 -7.27
CA ARG A 56 -7.61 23.37 -7.43
C ARG A 56 -6.43 22.85 -6.61
N ALA A 57 -6.65 22.48 -5.35
CA ALA A 57 -5.63 21.88 -4.49
C ALA A 57 -5.00 20.62 -5.13
N LEU A 58 -5.84 19.73 -5.68
CA LEU A 58 -5.40 18.50 -6.33
C LEU A 58 -4.69 18.76 -7.67
N MET A 59 -5.19 19.72 -8.47
CA MET A 59 -4.55 20.16 -9.71
C MET A 59 -3.16 20.75 -9.44
N ASN A 60 -3.04 21.63 -8.44
CA ASN A 60 -1.77 22.26 -8.07
C ASN A 60 -0.70 21.23 -7.68
N ARG A 61 -1.08 20.18 -6.94
CA ARG A 61 -0.14 19.09 -6.62
C ARG A 61 0.30 18.30 -7.84
N HIS A 62 -0.59 18.09 -8.80
CA HIS A 62 -0.26 17.37 -10.03
C HIS A 62 0.66 18.18 -10.94
N SER A 63 0.38 19.47 -11.11
CA SER A 63 1.13 20.39 -11.97
C SER A 63 2.30 21.07 -11.26
N LEU A 64 2.70 20.60 -10.08
CA LEU A 64 3.71 21.28 -9.26
C LEU A 64 5.05 21.34 -9.97
N PHE A 65 5.37 20.34 -10.79
CA PHE A 65 6.61 20.24 -11.56
C PHE A 65 6.38 19.38 -12.81
N THR A 66 7.21 19.58 -13.84
CA THR A 66 7.25 18.69 -15.02
C THR A 66 8.29 17.60 -14.81
N THR A 67 9.41 17.94 -14.18
CA THR A 67 10.46 17.00 -13.79
C THR A 67 10.83 17.22 -12.34
N ALA A 68 11.18 16.16 -11.64
CA ALA A 68 11.59 16.25 -10.25
C ALA A 68 12.42 15.06 -9.82
N VAL A 69 13.25 15.27 -8.80
CA VAL A 69 13.93 14.22 -8.04
C VAL A 69 13.59 14.44 -6.57
N VAL A 70 12.99 13.46 -5.93
CA VAL A 70 12.55 13.55 -4.53
C VAL A 70 13.02 12.33 -3.76
N GLU A 71 13.87 12.53 -2.78
CA GLU A 71 14.31 11.51 -1.82
C GLU A 71 13.47 11.64 -0.56
N TRP A 72 12.97 10.51 -0.06
CA TRP A 72 12.07 10.52 1.10
C TRP A 72 12.13 9.20 1.87
N GLU A 73 11.66 9.25 3.11
CA GLU A 73 11.58 8.08 3.98
C GLU A 73 10.18 7.91 4.56
N LEU A 74 9.86 6.66 4.88
CA LEU A 74 8.66 6.26 5.61
C LEU A 74 9.09 5.60 6.92
N ASP A 75 8.87 6.30 8.03
CA ASP A 75 8.91 5.74 9.38
C ASP A 75 7.53 5.13 9.67
N SER A 76 7.43 3.82 9.79
CA SER A 76 6.17 3.12 10.03
C SER A 76 6.22 2.27 11.29
N THR A 77 5.16 2.37 12.09
CA THR A 77 4.94 1.52 13.26
C THR A 77 4.06 0.31 12.95
N THR A 78 3.61 0.13 11.70
CA THR A 78 2.78 -1.01 11.32
C THR A 78 3.57 -2.33 11.30
N PRO A 79 3.04 -3.42 11.89
CA PRO A 79 3.75 -4.70 12.02
C PRO A 79 4.10 -5.40 10.70
N HIS A 80 3.58 -4.92 9.57
CA HIS A 80 3.71 -5.58 8.26
C HIS A 80 4.89 -5.07 7.43
N GLN A 81 5.52 -3.96 7.82
CA GLN A 81 6.71 -3.51 7.12
C GLN A 81 7.94 -4.28 7.60
N SER A 82 8.74 -4.72 6.63
CA SER A 82 9.99 -5.44 6.87
C SER A 82 11.00 -4.62 7.67
N PHE A 83 10.90 -3.29 7.58
CA PHE A 83 11.78 -2.33 8.23
C PHE A 83 10.99 -1.20 8.89
N PRO A 84 11.43 -0.71 10.06
CA PRO A 84 10.80 0.43 10.73
C PRO A 84 10.96 1.73 9.94
N VAL A 85 12.05 1.88 9.18
CA VAL A 85 12.28 3.02 8.28
C VAL A 85 12.64 2.47 6.90
N SER A 86 11.92 2.92 5.88
CA SER A 86 12.18 2.59 4.48
C SER A 86 12.50 3.87 3.71
N ARG A 87 13.48 3.82 2.80
CA ARG A 87 13.89 4.98 1.99
C ARG A 87 13.54 4.80 0.52
N PHE A 88 13.16 5.90 -0.12
CA PHE A 88 12.66 5.91 -1.48
C PHE A 88 13.18 7.12 -2.25
N SER A 89 13.36 6.94 -3.56
CA SER A 89 13.53 8.00 -4.54
C SER A 89 12.32 7.99 -5.48
N SER A 90 11.73 9.15 -5.70
CA SER A 90 10.66 9.41 -6.65
C SER A 90 11.17 10.40 -7.70
N GLN A 91 11.25 9.98 -8.96
CA GLN A 91 11.73 10.82 -10.06
C GLN A 91 10.67 10.94 -11.14
N TYR A 92 10.56 12.13 -11.72
CA TYR A 92 9.53 12.48 -12.69
C TYR A 92 10.19 13.05 -13.94
N ALA A 93 9.71 12.61 -15.09
CA ALA A 93 10.18 13.03 -16.41
C ALA A 93 8.96 13.19 -17.34
N GLY A 94 8.29 14.35 -17.22
CA GLY A 94 7.01 14.59 -17.88
C GLY A 94 5.91 13.67 -17.33
N GLU A 95 5.40 12.79 -18.17
CA GLU A 95 4.38 11.78 -17.78
C GLU A 95 5.01 10.50 -17.22
N ASP A 96 6.32 10.31 -17.35
CA ASP A 96 6.98 9.15 -16.79
C ASP A 96 7.27 9.33 -15.30
N TYR A 97 7.14 8.25 -14.55
CA TYR A 97 7.42 8.20 -13.12
C TYR A 97 8.30 7.01 -12.75
N LEU A 98 9.48 7.29 -12.19
CA LEU A 98 10.40 6.28 -11.65
C LEU A 98 10.34 6.31 -10.12
N PHE A 99 9.96 5.19 -9.54
CA PHE A 99 10.02 4.93 -8.12
C PHE A 99 11.15 3.94 -7.81
N VAL A 100 11.98 4.27 -6.83
CA VAL A 100 13.08 3.43 -6.36
C VAL A 100 12.94 3.24 -4.87
N GLU A 101 12.86 1.99 -4.42
CA GLU A 101 12.98 1.62 -3.02
C GLU A 101 14.42 1.22 -2.71
N HIS A 102 15.04 1.95 -1.80
CA HIS A 102 16.41 1.73 -1.38
C HIS A 102 16.45 0.70 -0.25
N PRO A 103 17.52 -0.10 -0.19
CA PRO A 103 17.76 -0.97 0.95
C PRO A 103 18.06 -0.10 2.18
N PRO A 104 17.91 -0.64 3.39
CA PRO A 104 18.34 0.05 4.60
C PRO A 104 19.83 0.41 4.55
N GLU A 105 20.22 1.55 5.15
CA GLU A 105 21.62 2.06 5.15
C GLU A 105 22.62 1.08 5.76
N ASP A 106 22.21 0.33 6.77
CA ASP A 106 22.91 -0.85 7.22
C ASP A 106 22.33 -1.99 6.37
N PRO A 107 23.11 -2.66 5.48
CA PRO A 107 22.62 -3.76 4.66
C PRO A 107 22.31 -4.93 5.60
N ALA A 108 21.18 -4.82 6.29
CA ALA A 108 20.57 -5.87 7.05
C ALA A 108 20.17 -6.88 5.99
N VAL A 109 21.09 -7.78 5.74
CA VAL A 109 20.93 -9.03 5.04
C VAL A 109 19.57 -9.58 5.45
N VAL A 110 18.57 -9.39 4.59
CA VAL A 110 17.22 -9.87 4.86
C VAL A 110 17.26 -11.36 4.60
N ALA A 111 16.49 -12.13 5.35
CA ALA A 111 16.38 -13.54 5.06
C ALA A 111 15.34 -13.70 3.94
N ASP A 112 15.72 -14.28 2.80
CA ASP A 112 14.77 -14.66 1.76
C ASP A 112 13.79 -15.73 2.22
N ARG A 113 12.93 -16.16 1.29
CA ARG A 113 11.96 -17.20 1.57
C ARG A 113 12.53 -18.55 2.01
N MET A 114 13.79 -18.77 1.69
CA MET A 114 14.58 -19.93 2.05
C MET A 114 15.49 -19.64 3.24
N GLY A 115 15.34 -18.47 3.88
CA GLY A 115 16.19 -17.99 4.95
C GLY A 115 17.58 -17.54 4.55
N LYS A 116 17.82 -17.31 3.26
CA LYS A 116 19.10 -16.87 2.74
C LYS A 116 19.35 -15.40 3.02
N PRO A 117 20.56 -15.06 3.49
CA PRO A 117 21.18 -13.79 3.21
C PRO A 117 20.82 -13.25 1.85
N TRP A 118 19.98 -12.22 1.89
CA TRP A 118 19.42 -11.53 0.76
C TRP A 118 19.86 -10.09 0.86
N ALA A 119 20.66 -9.69 -0.11
CA ALA A 119 20.91 -8.30 -0.40
C ALA A 119 20.09 -8.01 -1.65
N PHE A 120 19.06 -7.17 -1.54
CA PHE A 120 18.54 -6.50 -2.72
C PHE A 120 19.27 -5.15 -2.82
N SER A 121 19.70 -4.82 -4.03
CA SER A 121 20.45 -3.59 -4.29
C SER A 121 19.53 -2.40 -4.17
N GLU A 122 18.43 -2.41 -4.93
CA GLU A 122 17.32 -1.45 -4.93
C GLU A 122 16.13 -2.17 -5.59
N TYR A 123 14.90 -1.73 -5.38
CA TYR A 123 13.76 -2.16 -6.17
C TYR A 123 13.23 -0.98 -6.99
N ARG A 124 13.17 -1.14 -8.32
CA ARG A 124 12.85 -0.05 -9.25
C ARG A 124 11.53 -0.34 -9.96
N LYS A 125 10.65 0.66 -10.02
CA LYS A 125 9.39 0.67 -10.76
C LYS A 125 9.36 1.89 -11.67
N LEU A 126 9.12 1.68 -12.96
CA LEU A 126 8.95 2.76 -13.95
C LEU A 126 7.53 2.69 -14.51
N ILE A 127 6.79 3.78 -14.40
CA ILE A 127 5.50 3.97 -15.04
C ILE A 127 5.70 4.90 -16.22
N LYS A 128 5.44 4.42 -17.44
CA LYS A 128 5.51 5.24 -18.65
C LYS A 128 4.20 6.00 -18.85
N GLY A 129 4.25 7.18 -19.49
CA GLY A 129 3.04 7.96 -19.81
C GLY A 129 1.95 7.19 -20.60
N GLY A 130 2.33 6.13 -21.31
CA GLY A 130 1.41 5.23 -22.02
C GLY A 130 0.75 4.14 -21.15
N GLY A 131 0.96 4.13 -19.84
CA GLY A 131 0.33 3.18 -18.90
C GLY A 131 1.13 1.91 -18.61
N ASP A 132 2.15 1.60 -19.41
CA ASP A 132 3.01 0.45 -19.15
C ASP A 132 3.82 0.64 -17.86
N ARG A 133 3.74 -0.37 -16.98
CA ARG A 133 4.40 -0.40 -15.68
C ARG A 133 5.47 -1.46 -15.67
N TRP A 134 6.71 -1.03 -15.56
CA TRP A 134 7.89 -1.87 -15.54
C TRP A 134 8.42 -1.97 -14.13
N SER A 135 8.94 -3.13 -13.75
CA SER A 135 9.64 -3.30 -12.48
C SER A 135 10.81 -4.26 -12.59
N HIS A 136 11.86 -3.95 -11.83
CA HIS A 136 13.12 -4.69 -11.88
C HIS A 136 13.90 -4.49 -10.59
N VAL A 137 14.62 -5.54 -10.19
CA VAL A 137 15.65 -5.45 -9.14
C VAL A 137 17.01 -5.46 -9.85
N PRO A 138 17.83 -4.41 -9.78
CA PRO A 138 19.11 -4.36 -10.46
C PRO A 138 20.00 -5.56 -10.11
N GLY A 139 20.42 -6.28 -11.15
CA GLY A 139 21.17 -7.53 -11.03
C GLY A 139 20.33 -8.80 -11.19
N SER A 140 19.00 -8.69 -11.17
CA SER A 140 18.11 -9.79 -11.54
C SER A 140 18.20 -10.11 -13.03
N VAL A 141 17.84 -11.34 -13.36
CA VAL A 141 17.75 -11.84 -14.75
C VAL A 141 16.32 -11.80 -15.27
N ILE A 142 15.38 -11.30 -14.46
CA ILE A 142 13.96 -11.16 -14.79
C ILE A 142 13.48 -9.73 -14.47
N GLY A 143 12.91 -9.08 -15.47
CA GLY A 143 12.07 -7.89 -15.34
C GLY A 143 10.59 -8.24 -15.48
N LYS A 144 9.72 -7.38 -14.99
CA LYS A 144 8.27 -7.54 -15.08
C LYS A 144 7.63 -6.33 -15.73
N VAL A 145 6.64 -6.56 -16.58
CA VAL A 145 5.82 -5.54 -17.22
C VAL A 145 4.35 -5.83 -16.96
N GLN A 146 3.59 -4.80 -16.59
CA GLN A 146 2.15 -4.85 -16.41
C GLN A 146 1.54 -3.75 -17.27
N ASP A 147 0.54 -4.11 -18.08
CA ASP A 147 -0.30 -3.14 -18.77
C ASP A 147 -1.35 -2.55 -17.81
N ASP A 148 -2.05 -1.50 -18.23
CA ASP A 148 -3.10 -0.83 -17.45
C ASP A 148 -4.36 -1.69 -17.24
N SER A 149 -4.58 -2.71 -18.08
CA SER A 149 -5.77 -3.57 -17.99
C SER A 149 -5.68 -4.56 -16.82
N CYS A 150 -4.45 -4.83 -16.39
CA CYS A 150 -4.17 -5.67 -15.25
C CYS A 150 -4.23 -4.83 -13.97
N PRO A 151 -5.20 -5.05 -13.05
CA PRO A 151 -5.17 -4.38 -11.76
C PRO A 151 -3.84 -4.76 -11.11
N ASP A 152 -3.00 -3.78 -10.80
CA ASP A 152 -1.75 -4.09 -10.13
C ASP A 152 -2.13 -4.46 -8.71
N PRO A 153 -1.91 -5.71 -8.28
CA PRO A 153 -2.12 -6.07 -6.90
C PRO A 153 -1.15 -5.30 -5.98
N PHE A 154 -0.16 -4.62 -6.55
CA PHE A 154 0.86 -3.89 -5.83
C PHE A 154 0.76 -2.40 -6.10
N HIS A 155 0.85 -1.63 -5.04
CA HIS A 155 0.67 -0.22 -5.12
C HIS A 155 2.01 0.50 -5.34
N VAL A 156 2.00 1.66 -5.99
CA VAL A 156 3.12 2.59 -6.10
C VAL A 156 2.87 3.77 -5.17
N LYS A 157 3.90 4.21 -4.47
CA LYS A 157 3.83 5.37 -3.59
C LYS A 157 4.20 6.59 -4.42
N ASP A 158 3.26 7.51 -4.66
CA ASP A 158 3.51 8.78 -5.37
C ASP A 158 3.63 9.92 -4.35
N VAL A 159 4.79 10.60 -4.31
CA VAL A 159 5.04 11.67 -3.33
C VAL A 159 4.09 12.85 -3.49
N ARG A 160 3.56 13.10 -4.71
CA ARG A 160 2.57 14.16 -4.98
C ARG A 160 1.24 13.91 -4.28
N SER A 161 0.94 12.65 -3.99
CA SER A 161 -0.31 12.23 -3.35
C SER A 161 -0.28 12.24 -1.82
N ILE A 162 0.91 12.35 -1.22
CA ILE A 162 1.09 12.24 0.22
C ILE A 162 0.47 13.47 0.91
N GLY A 163 -0.36 13.21 1.93
CA GLY A 163 -1.10 14.25 2.67
C GLY A 163 -2.44 14.64 2.04
N LEU A 164 -2.81 14.07 0.88
CA LEU A 164 -4.12 14.30 0.26
C LEU A 164 -5.21 13.36 0.80
N LEU A 165 -4.80 12.26 1.41
CA LEU A 165 -5.66 11.23 1.96
C LEU A 165 -5.39 11.06 3.46
N PRO A 166 -6.38 10.63 4.25
CA PRO A 166 -6.28 10.59 5.71
C PRO A 166 -5.42 9.44 6.25
N GLY A 167 -5.16 8.41 5.43
CA GLY A 167 -4.22 7.32 5.72
C GLY A 167 -3.04 7.32 4.76
N PHE A 168 -1.94 6.66 5.15
CA PHE A 168 -0.87 6.36 4.20
C PHE A 168 -1.39 5.28 3.26
N HIS A 169 -1.78 5.71 2.07
CA HIS A 169 -2.28 4.83 1.03
C HIS A 169 -1.25 4.69 -0.06
N GLU A 170 -1.33 3.52 -0.65
CA GLU A 170 -0.47 3.03 -1.68
C GLU A 170 -1.35 3.13 -2.96
N ALA A 171 -0.88 3.78 -4.03
CA ALA A 171 -1.67 3.98 -5.26
C ALA A 171 -1.66 2.71 -6.12
N GLY A 172 -2.82 2.12 -6.43
CA GLY A 172 -2.95 0.83 -7.11
C GLY A 172 -2.86 0.85 -8.65
N SER A 173 -2.76 2.02 -9.28
CA SER A 173 -2.66 2.09 -10.75
C SER A 173 -1.94 3.34 -11.25
N ALA A 174 -1.49 3.33 -12.52
CA ALA A 174 -0.91 4.50 -13.17
C ALA A 174 -1.88 5.69 -13.18
N ALA A 175 -3.18 5.43 -13.39
CA ALA A 175 -4.23 6.44 -13.27
C ALA A 175 -4.28 7.10 -11.88
N GLU A 176 -3.91 6.39 -10.82
CA GLU A 176 -3.88 6.90 -9.44
C GLU A 176 -2.62 7.74 -9.13
N LEU A 177 -1.67 7.87 -10.07
CA LEU A 177 -0.62 8.89 -10.00
C LEU A 177 -1.18 10.31 -10.24
N ASN A 178 -2.39 10.42 -10.79
CA ASN A 178 -3.10 11.69 -10.81
C ASN A 178 -3.87 11.86 -9.48
N PRO A 179 -3.51 12.87 -8.65
CA PRO A 179 -4.19 13.14 -7.38
C PRO A 179 -5.71 13.27 -7.48
N ILE A 180 -6.21 13.86 -8.58
CA ILE A 180 -7.64 14.03 -8.83
C ILE A 180 -8.29 12.67 -9.06
N ALA A 181 -7.71 11.84 -9.92
CA ALA A 181 -8.21 10.50 -10.19
C ALA A 181 -8.17 9.64 -8.91
N LEU A 182 -7.11 9.75 -8.10
CA LEU A 182 -7.00 9.05 -6.82
C LEU A 182 -8.14 9.42 -5.86
N VAL A 183 -8.35 10.70 -5.60
CA VAL A 183 -9.43 11.15 -4.70
C VAL A 183 -10.80 10.84 -5.30
N SER A 184 -10.99 11.11 -6.59
CA SER A 184 -12.27 10.89 -7.27
C SER A 184 -12.65 9.42 -7.25
N ARG A 185 -11.75 8.49 -7.60
CA ARG A 185 -12.01 7.04 -7.61
C ARG A 185 -12.29 6.48 -6.22
N ARG A 186 -11.68 7.05 -5.18
CA ARG A 186 -11.95 6.65 -3.78
C ARG A 186 -13.32 7.10 -3.29
N LEU A 187 -13.81 8.22 -3.84
CA LEU A 187 -15.06 8.85 -3.45
C LEU A 187 -16.21 8.59 -4.45
N GLU A 188 -15.90 7.97 -5.59
CA GLU A 188 -16.86 7.67 -6.64
C GLU A 188 -17.97 6.77 -6.09
N GLY A 189 -19.21 7.25 -6.25
CA GLY A 189 -20.42 6.59 -5.76
C GLY A 189 -20.54 6.43 -4.23
N THR A 190 -19.59 6.97 -3.46
CA THR A 190 -19.64 6.97 -1.99
C THR A 190 -20.02 8.32 -1.39
N VAL A 191 -20.00 9.42 -2.15
CA VAL A 191 -20.34 10.76 -1.64
C VAL A 191 -21.82 11.08 -1.85
N THR A 192 -22.49 11.46 -0.77
CA THR A 192 -23.88 11.95 -0.77
C THR A 192 -23.95 13.42 -1.18
N TYR A 193 -23.12 14.26 -0.55
CA TYR A 193 -23.00 15.68 -0.86
C TYR A 193 -21.68 16.25 -0.37
N TRP A 194 -21.32 17.40 -0.91
CA TRP A 194 -20.14 18.16 -0.51
C TRP A 194 -20.52 19.40 0.29
N GLU A 195 -19.68 19.73 1.25
CA GLU A 195 -19.71 20.96 2.03
C GLU A 195 -18.39 21.71 1.84
N SER A 196 -18.45 23.01 1.56
CA SER A 196 -17.28 23.87 1.40
C SER A 196 -17.50 25.13 2.24
N THR A 197 -16.68 25.34 3.26
CA THR A 197 -16.91 26.38 4.28
C THR A 197 -15.60 27.07 4.66
N PRO A 198 -15.48 28.40 4.51
CA PRO A 198 -14.36 29.15 5.05
C PRO A 198 -14.46 29.17 6.59
N VAL A 199 -13.46 28.63 7.29
CA VAL A 199 -13.43 28.55 8.76
C VAL A 199 -12.70 29.76 9.35
N SER A 200 -11.62 30.19 8.70
CA SER A 200 -10.83 31.35 9.08
C SER A 200 -10.13 31.95 7.86
N LYS A 201 -9.33 33.00 8.06
CA LYS A 201 -8.50 33.57 6.97
C LYS A 201 -7.43 32.61 6.44
N SER A 202 -7.06 31.60 7.24
CA SER A 202 -5.97 30.66 6.93
C SER A 202 -6.46 29.23 6.75
N VAL A 203 -7.76 28.97 6.91
CA VAL A 203 -8.34 27.63 6.80
C VAL A 203 -9.67 27.68 6.08
N HIS A 204 -9.75 26.94 4.98
CA HIS A 204 -10.98 26.62 4.26
C HIS A 204 -11.24 25.12 4.35
N LYS A 205 -12.41 24.74 4.81
CA LYS A 205 -12.75 23.34 5.06
C LYS A 205 -13.61 22.81 3.92
N VAL A 206 -13.17 21.72 3.30
CA VAL A 206 -13.99 20.95 2.35
C VAL A 206 -14.33 19.62 2.99
N THR A 207 -15.60 19.24 3.02
CA THR A 207 -16.06 17.96 3.61
C THR A 207 -16.88 17.19 2.57
N ALA A 208 -16.48 15.96 2.29
CA ALA A 208 -17.29 14.96 1.60
C ALA A 208 -18.10 14.18 2.63
N HIS A 209 -19.43 14.22 2.54
CA HIS A 209 -20.30 13.41 3.39
C HIS A 209 -20.64 12.12 2.66
N LEU A 210 -20.33 10.99 3.27
CA LEU A 210 -20.41 9.67 2.63
C LEU A 210 -21.79 9.03 2.80
N VAL A 211 -22.15 8.12 1.90
CA VAL A 211 -23.42 7.39 1.89
C VAL A 211 -23.59 6.51 3.14
N ASP A 212 -22.48 6.02 3.70
CA ASP A 212 -22.48 5.20 4.93
C ASP A 212 -22.59 6.03 6.22
N GLY A 213 -22.67 7.36 6.12
CA GLY A 213 -22.69 8.28 7.28
C GLY A 213 -21.30 8.70 7.75
N GLY A 214 -20.24 8.20 7.11
CA GLY A 214 -18.88 8.71 7.31
C GLY A 214 -18.68 10.09 6.68
N ARG A 215 -17.52 10.69 6.94
CA ARG A 215 -17.10 11.94 6.30
C ARG A 215 -15.61 12.00 6.10
N TRP A 216 -15.20 12.63 5.00
CA TRP A 216 -13.81 12.99 4.74
C TRP A 216 -13.70 14.50 4.70
N THR A 217 -12.71 15.04 5.39
CA THR A 217 -12.53 16.48 5.59
C THR A 217 -11.12 16.87 5.17
N TRP A 218 -11.01 17.90 4.35
CA TRP A 218 -9.76 18.58 4.03
C TRP A 218 -9.74 19.96 4.66
N GLU A 219 -8.68 20.27 5.39
CA GLU A 219 -8.35 21.62 5.81
C GLU A 219 -7.36 22.18 4.76
N LEU A 220 -7.81 23.19 4.01
CA LEU A 220 -7.08 23.80 2.90
C LEU A 220 -6.60 25.20 3.30
N ASP A 221 -5.42 25.60 2.84
CA ASP A 221 -4.82 26.91 3.09
C ASP A 221 -5.07 27.89 1.93
N PRO A 222 -6.03 28.83 2.05
CA PRO A 222 -6.42 29.70 0.93
C PRO A 222 -5.33 30.67 0.50
N ALA A 223 -4.36 30.96 1.39
CA ALA A 223 -3.25 31.87 1.08
C ALA A 223 -2.23 31.23 0.13
N HIS A 224 -2.24 29.90 0.01
CA HIS A 224 -1.32 29.12 -0.80
C HIS A 224 -2.11 28.21 -1.75
N ASP A 225 -2.99 28.82 -2.54
CA ASP A 225 -3.82 28.16 -3.54
C ASP A 225 -4.55 26.89 -3.05
N PHE A 226 -5.06 26.94 -1.82
CA PHE A 226 -5.82 25.87 -1.17
C PHE A 226 -5.03 24.58 -0.94
N GLU A 227 -3.72 24.65 -0.73
CA GLU A 227 -2.94 23.47 -0.35
C GLU A 227 -3.48 22.77 0.91
N PRO A 228 -3.58 21.43 0.93
CA PRO A 228 -4.14 20.70 2.05
C PRO A 228 -3.14 20.59 3.20
N VAL A 229 -3.47 21.21 4.34
CA VAL A 229 -2.66 21.15 5.57
C VAL A 229 -3.04 19.98 6.47
N ALA A 230 -4.28 19.50 6.37
CA ALA A 230 -4.72 18.27 7.00
C ALA A 230 -5.83 17.58 6.18
N CYS A 231 -5.89 16.26 6.29
CA CYS A 231 -6.99 15.46 5.78
C CYS A 231 -7.43 14.49 6.88
N GLU A 232 -8.73 14.41 7.15
CA GLU A 232 -9.29 13.57 8.21
C GLU A 232 -10.46 12.75 7.65
N SER A 233 -10.49 11.45 7.93
CA SER A 233 -11.69 10.63 7.74
C SER A 233 -12.26 10.19 9.07
N VAL A 234 -13.58 10.33 9.19
CA VAL A 234 -14.37 9.79 10.27
C VAL A 234 -15.31 8.77 9.65
N LEU A 235 -15.05 7.49 9.88
CA LEU A 235 -15.84 6.38 9.32
C LEU A 235 -16.67 5.74 10.44
N PRO A 236 -17.92 5.34 10.17
CA PRO A 236 -18.69 4.56 11.12
C PRO A 236 -18.02 3.20 11.37
N PHE A 237 -17.88 2.78 12.63
CA PHE A 237 -17.22 1.52 12.99
C PHE A 237 -18.06 0.69 13.96
N GLY A 238 -18.99 -0.10 13.39
CA GLY A 238 -19.90 -0.98 14.13
C GLY A 238 -20.75 -0.25 15.18
N GLU A 239 -21.17 -0.98 16.22
CA GLU A 239 -21.87 -0.40 17.39
C GLU A 239 -20.91 0.41 18.29
N SER A 240 -19.60 0.35 18.02
CA SER A 240 -18.52 0.76 18.91
C SER A 240 -18.05 2.22 18.75
N GLY A 241 -18.56 2.98 17.78
CA GLY A 241 -18.26 4.41 17.60
C GLY A 241 -17.65 4.76 16.24
N GLU A 242 -16.83 5.80 16.20
CA GLU A 242 -16.22 6.34 14.99
C GLU A 242 -14.76 5.88 14.84
N PHE A 243 -14.38 5.47 13.62
CA PHE A 243 -12.99 5.25 13.25
C PHE A 243 -12.38 6.53 12.63
N VAL A 244 -11.41 7.12 13.33
CA VAL A 244 -10.76 8.37 12.89
C VAL A 244 -9.36 8.10 12.35
N GLN A 245 -9.10 8.56 11.14
CA GLN A 245 -7.75 8.65 10.55
C GLN A 245 -7.47 10.10 10.17
N ARG A 246 -6.23 10.53 10.32
CA ARG A 246 -5.82 11.90 10.01
C ARG A 246 -4.42 11.93 9.42
N ALA A 247 -4.25 12.66 8.34
CA ALA A 247 -2.97 13.11 7.82
C ALA A 247 -2.76 14.58 8.19
N GLN A 248 -1.55 14.92 8.64
CA GLN A 248 -1.12 16.30 8.91
C GLN A 248 0.12 16.59 8.09
N THR A 249 0.07 17.66 7.28
CA THR A 249 1.13 18.00 6.34
C THR A 249 1.87 19.24 6.80
N VAL A 250 3.18 19.13 6.93
CA VAL A 250 4.10 20.26 7.10
C VAL A 250 4.72 20.56 5.75
N TYR A 251 4.72 21.83 5.37
CA TYR A 251 5.24 22.31 4.10
C TYR A 251 6.51 23.13 4.29
N GLU A 252 7.34 23.13 3.26
CA GLU A 252 8.48 24.03 3.08
C GLU A 252 8.52 24.56 1.64
N GLU A 253 9.40 25.52 1.37
CA GLU A 253 9.63 26.05 0.04
C GLU A 253 10.82 25.33 -0.62
N VAL A 254 10.59 24.76 -1.80
CA VAL A 254 11.57 24.07 -2.63
C VAL A 254 11.50 24.66 -4.03
N ASP A 255 12.61 25.20 -4.53
CA ASP A 255 12.70 25.84 -5.85
C ASP A 255 11.58 26.87 -6.12
N GLY A 256 11.25 27.67 -5.10
CA GLY A 256 10.21 28.72 -5.18
C GLY A 256 8.76 28.19 -5.14
N ARG A 257 8.57 26.91 -4.81
CA ARG A 257 7.26 26.26 -4.75
C ARG A 257 7.07 25.60 -3.39
N ARG A 258 5.84 25.63 -2.88
CA ARG A 258 5.52 25.00 -1.61
C ARG A 258 5.32 23.50 -1.81
N PHE A 259 6.01 22.69 -1.01
CA PHE A 259 6.01 21.23 -1.11
C PHE A 259 6.02 20.60 0.30
N PRO A 260 5.44 19.40 0.50
CA PRO A 260 5.52 18.74 1.79
C PRO A 260 6.96 18.51 2.21
N ALA A 261 7.29 18.91 3.43
CA ALA A 261 8.52 18.51 4.11
C ALA A 261 8.27 17.22 4.91
N ALA A 262 7.09 17.09 5.51
CA ALA A 262 6.71 15.91 6.26
C ALA A 262 5.19 15.71 6.28
N VAL A 263 4.75 14.45 6.37
CA VAL A 263 3.35 14.09 6.58
C VAL A 263 3.24 13.05 7.69
N GLU A 264 2.48 13.37 8.72
CA GLU A 264 2.20 12.46 9.83
C GLU A 264 0.81 11.84 9.68
N PHE A 265 0.74 10.50 9.72
CA PHE A 265 -0.49 9.74 9.64
C PHE A 265 -0.85 9.17 11.01
N LEU A 266 -2.01 9.56 11.49
CA LEU A 266 -2.58 9.20 12.77
C LEU A 266 -3.80 8.30 12.54
N ALA A 267 -3.96 7.27 13.37
CA ALA A 267 -5.21 6.54 13.49
C ALA A 267 -5.61 6.49 14.96
N GLN A 268 -6.82 6.96 15.27
CA GLN A 268 -7.30 7.12 16.65
C GLN A 268 -6.35 7.95 17.52
N GLY A 269 -5.79 9.02 16.94
CA GLY A 269 -4.81 9.89 17.61
C GLY A 269 -3.42 9.27 17.81
N VAL A 270 -3.20 8.03 17.40
CA VAL A 270 -1.90 7.35 17.51
C VAL A 270 -1.16 7.39 16.17
N ARG A 271 0.11 7.80 16.19
CA ARG A 271 0.98 7.81 15.01
C ARG A 271 1.20 6.40 14.46
N ARG A 272 0.77 6.19 13.22
CA ARG A 272 0.95 4.94 12.46
C ARG A 272 2.13 5.01 11.53
N SER A 273 2.31 6.14 10.87
CA SER A 273 3.44 6.37 10.00
C SER A 273 3.75 7.84 9.87
N ARG A 274 4.96 8.13 9.41
CA ARG A 274 5.43 9.46 9.08
C ARG A 274 6.26 9.39 7.82
N VAL A 275 5.92 10.24 6.86
CA VAL A 275 6.74 10.48 5.68
C VAL A 275 7.60 11.71 5.95
N ASN A 276 8.90 11.63 5.67
CA ASN A 276 9.79 12.79 5.66
C ASN A 276 10.41 12.92 4.28
N ILE A 277 10.36 14.12 3.70
CA ILE A 277 11.11 14.46 2.51
C ILE A 277 12.53 14.81 2.96
N LEU A 278 13.51 14.12 2.41
CA LEU A 278 14.92 14.28 2.74
C LEU A 278 15.58 15.28 1.79
N HIS A 279 15.15 15.26 0.53
CA HIS A 279 15.63 16.14 -0.51
C HIS A 279 14.60 16.22 -1.63
N ALA A 280 14.45 17.39 -2.25
CA ALA A 280 13.62 17.59 -3.42
C ALA A 280 14.25 18.67 -4.32
N GLU A 281 14.21 18.43 -5.63
CA GLU A 281 14.59 19.38 -6.69
C GLU A 281 13.54 19.32 -7.80
N PHE A 282 13.15 20.47 -8.34
CA PHE A 282 12.12 20.60 -9.37
C PHE A 282 12.63 21.30 -10.63
N ASP A 283 12.26 20.78 -11.80
CA ASP A 283 12.48 21.39 -13.12
C ASP A 283 13.92 21.87 -13.39
N GLN A 284 14.91 21.13 -12.86
CA GLN A 284 16.31 21.46 -13.06
C GLN A 284 16.79 21.07 -14.46
N PRO A 285 17.74 21.81 -15.06
CA PRO A 285 18.24 21.51 -16.40
C PRO A 285 18.89 20.13 -16.56
N HIS A 286 19.37 19.53 -15.46
CA HIS A 286 19.96 18.19 -15.45
C HIS A 286 18.92 17.07 -15.26
N HIS A 287 17.66 17.39 -15.01
CA HIS A 287 16.63 16.36 -14.88
C HIS A 287 16.35 15.70 -16.24
N GLU A 288 16.18 14.38 -16.19
CA GLU A 288 15.73 13.61 -17.34
C GLU A 288 14.34 14.08 -17.78
N GLN A 289 14.20 14.27 -19.10
CA GLN A 289 12.93 14.70 -19.70
C GLN A 289 12.05 13.50 -20.11
N VAL A 290 12.67 12.34 -20.33
CA VAL A 290 12.01 11.06 -20.62
C VAL A 290 12.87 9.94 -20.04
N PHE A 291 12.26 8.93 -19.43
CA PHE A 291 13.01 7.77 -18.94
C PHE A 291 13.13 6.69 -20.02
N SER A 292 14.36 6.26 -20.31
CA SER A 292 14.59 4.99 -21.01
C SER A 292 14.39 3.84 -20.03
N VAL A 293 13.73 2.76 -20.48
CA VAL A 293 13.43 1.61 -19.61
C VAL A 293 14.72 0.97 -19.08
N GLY A 294 15.73 0.82 -19.94
CA GLY A 294 17.00 0.17 -19.60
C GLY A 294 17.79 0.94 -18.55
N GLU A 295 17.97 2.25 -18.74
CA GLU A 295 18.75 3.08 -17.82
C GLU A 295 18.00 3.31 -16.50
N ALA A 296 16.71 3.67 -16.57
CA ALA A 296 15.90 3.95 -15.39
C ALA A 296 15.76 2.73 -14.48
N LEU A 297 15.61 1.52 -15.04
CA LEU A 297 15.48 0.28 -14.25
C LEU A 297 16.82 -0.43 -14.02
N ARG A 298 17.92 0.09 -14.57
CA ARG A 298 19.23 -0.58 -14.60
C ARG A 298 19.13 -2.02 -15.13
N MET A 299 18.30 -2.19 -16.16
CA MET A 299 18.06 -3.46 -16.83
C MET A 299 19.01 -3.60 -18.00
N ILE A 300 19.60 -4.78 -18.16
CA ILE A 300 20.58 -5.03 -19.22
C ILE A 300 19.93 -5.80 -20.37
N PRO A 301 20.43 -5.64 -21.61
CA PRO A 301 19.98 -6.44 -22.73
C PRO A 301 20.13 -7.95 -22.45
N GLY A 302 19.12 -8.73 -22.84
CA GLY A 302 19.02 -10.17 -22.54
C GLY A 302 18.16 -10.50 -21.32
N THR A 303 17.80 -9.53 -20.47
CA THR A 303 16.91 -9.77 -19.32
C THR A 303 15.57 -10.36 -19.77
N ASN A 304 15.13 -11.45 -19.11
CA ASN A 304 13.83 -12.05 -19.41
C ASN A 304 12.70 -11.16 -18.90
N ILE A 305 11.61 -11.04 -19.66
CA ILE A 305 10.48 -10.19 -19.32
C ILE A 305 9.23 -11.03 -19.14
N VAL A 306 8.55 -10.82 -18.01
CA VAL A 306 7.25 -11.43 -17.70
C VAL A 306 6.17 -10.37 -17.82
N ARG A 307 5.15 -10.61 -18.67
CA ARG A 307 3.96 -9.76 -18.81
C ARG A 307 2.75 -10.34 -18.08
N GLY A 308 2.05 -9.53 -17.27
CA GLY A 308 0.74 -9.84 -16.66
C GLY A 308 0.75 -10.35 -15.20
N THR A 309 -0.44 -10.64 -14.64
CA THR A 309 -0.65 -11.29 -13.33
C THR A 309 -0.70 -12.82 -13.39
N ASP A 310 -1.00 -13.36 -14.56
CA ASP A 310 -1.30 -14.77 -14.68
C ASP A 310 0.00 -15.57 -14.80
N GLN A 311 0.12 -16.58 -13.95
CA GLN A 311 1.08 -17.68 -14.09
C GLN A 311 0.88 -18.47 -15.40
N GLY A 312 -0.05 -18.06 -16.27
CA GLY A 312 -0.14 -18.51 -17.65
C GLY A 312 1.05 -17.93 -18.40
N TRP A 313 1.93 -18.81 -18.87
CA TRP A 313 3.13 -18.46 -19.61
C TRP A 313 2.74 -17.61 -20.84
N SER A 314 2.73 -16.29 -20.69
CA SER A 314 2.86 -15.40 -21.84
C SER A 314 4.15 -15.80 -22.55
N SER A 315 4.12 -15.82 -23.89
CA SER A 315 5.29 -16.22 -24.69
C SER A 315 6.52 -15.50 -24.13
N PRO A 316 7.60 -16.22 -23.79
CA PRO A 316 8.76 -15.63 -23.14
C PRO A 316 9.24 -14.43 -23.96
N ARG A 317 9.61 -13.36 -23.25
CA ARG A 317 10.08 -12.11 -23.86
C ARG A 317 11.46 -11.77 -23.34
N ILE A 318 12.24 -11.06 -24.16
CA ILE A 318 13.60 -10.63 -23.83
C ILE A 318 13.67 -9.12 -24.00
N PHE A 319 14.24 -8.44 -23.01
CA PHE A 319 14.57 -7.04 -23.10
C PHE A 319 15.78 -6.83 -24.02
N ASP A 320 15.65 -6.00 -25.04
CA ASP A 320 16.72 -5.74 -26.02
C ASP A 320 17.62 -4.56 -25.66
N GLY A 321 17.31 -3.84 -24.57
CA GLY A 321 17.96 -2.58 -24.19
C GLY A 321 17.01 -1.39 -24.20
N GLU A 322 15.93 -1.47 -24.99
CA GLU A 322 14.95 -0.39 -25.13
C GLU A 322 13.52 -0.87 -24.84
N GLN A 323 13.17 -2.06 -25.31
CA GLN A 323 11.82 -2.63 -25.22
C GLN A 323 11.87 -4.14 -25.01
N ASP A 324 10.72 -4.74 -24.70
CA ASP A 324 10.60 -6.18 -24.59
C ASP A 324 10.18 -6.79 -25.94
N ARG A 325 10.92 -7.79 -26.41
CA ARG A 325 10.69 -8.49 -27.69
C ARG A 325 10.31 -9.94 -27.49
N ALA A 326 9.67 -10.53 -28.49
CA ALA A 326 9.54 -11.98 -28.55
C ALA A 326 10.94 -12.63 -28.62
N VAL A 327 11.08 -13.81 -28.02
CA VAL A 327 12.37 -14.54 -27.99
C VAL A 327 12.93 -14.77 -29.39
N GLU A 328 12.09 -15.08 -30.37
CA GLU A 328 12.51 -15.33 -31.75
C GLU A 328 13.19 -14.09 -32.37
N ASP A 329 12.62 -12.91 -32.13
CA ASP A 329 13.17 -11.63 -32.61
C ASP A 329 14.47 -11.29 -31.89
N ALA A 330 14.53 -11.50 -30.58
CA ALA A 330 15.74 -11.26 -29.80
C ALA A 330 16.89 -12.18 -30.22
N VAL A 331 16.62 -13.46 -30.49
CA VAL A 331 17.61 -14.42 -31.02
C VAL A 331 18.07 -14.02 -32.42
N ALA A 332 17.19 -13.49 -33.26
CA ALA A 332 17.56 -12.97 -34.58
C ALA A 332 18.51 -11.76 -34.45
N LEU A 333 18.21 -10.83 -33.53
CA LEU A 333 19.06 -9.67 -33.24
C LEU A 333 20.42 -10.09 -32.69
N GLU A 334 20.45 -11.04 -31.76
CA GLU A 334 21.70 -11.60 -31.20
C GLU A 334 22.57 -12.23 -32.29
N LYS A 335 21.98 -13.08 -33.16
CA LYS A 335 22.70 -13.70 -34.30
C LYS A 335 23.23 -12.67 -35.29
N SER A 336 22.54 -11.54 -35.45
CA SER A 336 22.98 -10.44 -36.31
C SER A 336 24.03 -9.53 -35.64
N GLY A 337 24.33 -9.72 -34.37
CA GLY A 337 25.26 -8.88 -33.59
C GLY A 337 24.68 -7.54 -33.15
N LEU A 338 23.37 -7.34 -33.28
CA LEU A 338 22.65 -6.12 -32.88
C LEU A 338 22.17 -6.16 -31.42
N LEU A 339 22.19 -7.33 -30.79
CA LEU A 339 21.88 -7.51 -29.37
C LEU A 339 23.07 -8.20 -28.68
N ASP A 340 23.65 -7.56 -27.66
CA ASP A 340 24.74 -8.14 -26.85
C ASP A 340 24.19 -8.65 -25.52
N THR A 341 24.05 -9.98 -25.41
CA THR A 341 23.56 -10.68 -24.21
C THR A 341 24.70 -11.15 -23.31
N ARG A 342 25.97 -10.86 -23.63
CA ARG A 342 27.13 -11.45 -22.91
C ARG A 342 27.15 -11.07 -21.44
N GLU A 343 26.82 -9.83 -21.11
CA GLU A 343 26.71 -9.41 -19.72
C GLU A 343 25.61 -10.19 -18.99
N PHE A 344 24.44 -10.34 -19.61
CA PHE A 344 23.34 -11.11 -19.07
C PHE A 344 23.73 -12.58 -18.82
N LEU A 345 24.33 -13.25 -19.81
CA LEU A 345 24.79 -14.63 -19.66
C LEU A 345 25.83 -14.77 -18.56
N SER A 346 26.75 -13.81 -18.44
CA SER A 346 27.74 -13.80 -17.35
C SER A 346 27.08 -13.68 -15.97
N ARG A 347 25.99 -12.89 -15.86
CA ARG A 347 25.20 -12.76 -14.62
C ARG A 347 24.44 -14.03 -14.30
N VAL A 348 23.80 -14.68 -15.29
CA VAL A 348 23.13 -15.98 -15.10
C VAL A 348 24.12 -17.01 -14.57
N ILE A 349 25.30 -17.13 -15.18
CA ILE A 349 26.34 -18.10 -14.77
C ILE A 349 26.86 -17.77 -13.36
N ARG A 350 27.16 -16.51 -13.05
CA ARG A 350 27.61 -16.08 -11.72
C ARG A 350 26.53 -16.32 -10.66
N TRP A 351 25.27 -16.08 -11.00
CA TRP A 351 24.13 -16.29 -10.11
C TRP A 351 23.92 -17.77 -9.77
N GLU A 352 24.08 -18.67 -10.74
CA GLU A 352 24.03 -20.12 -10.47
C GLU A 352 25.20 -20.63 -9.61
N SER A 353 26.32 -19.90 -9.60
CA SER A 353 27.58 -20.34 -9.00
C SER A 353 27.96 -19.67 -7.67
N ASP A 354 27.35 -18.56 -7.26
CA ASP A 354 27.66 -17.87 -5.99
C ASP A 354 26.57 -18.08 -4.91
N PRO A 355 26.81 -18.98 -3.91
CA PRO A 355 25.86 -19.24 -2.83
C PRO A 355 25.86 -18.20 -1.71
N LYS A 356 26.78 -17.21 -1.73
CA LYS A 356 27.01 -16.26 -0.63
C LYS A 356 25.93 -15.17 -0.57
N TYR A 357 25.36 -14.79 -1.72
CA TYR A 357 24.24 -13.84 -1.85
C TYR A 357 23.34 -14.26 -3.01
N SER A 358 22.08 -14.60 -2.73
CA SER A 358 21.13 -14.88 -3.81
C SER A 358 20.38 -13.59 -4.15
N LEU A 359 20.65 -12.96 -5.29
CA LEU A 359 19.78 -11.92 -5.84
C LEU A 359 18.39 -12.53 -6.15
N PRO A 360 17.29 -11.77 -6.02
CA PRO A 360 15.96 -12.29 -6.32
C PRO A 360 15.88 -12.75 -7.78
N LYS A 361 15.36 -13.97 -8.01
CA LYS A 361 15.22 -14.50 -9.37
C LYS A 361 14.20 -13.69 -10.15
N SER A 362 13.18 -13.20 -9.45
CA SER A 362 12.11 -12.37 -10.00
C SER A 362 11.68 -11.30 -8.99
N VAL A 363 10.93 -10.32 -9.47
CA VAL A 363 10.23 -9.34 -8.63
C VAL A 363 9.35 -10.02 -7.57
N SER A 364 8.71 -11.13 -7.91
CA SER A 364 7.85 -11.89 -6.97
C SER A 364 8.63 -12.57 -5.85
N ASP A 365 9.90 -12.95 -6.06
CA ASP A 365 10.75 -13.45 -4.98
C ASP A 365 11.03 -12.35 -3.94
N PHE A 366 11.08 -11.08 -4.38
CA PHE A 366 11.22 -9.94 -3.48
C PHE A 366 9.99 -9.75 -2.59
N GLU A 367 8.81 -9.88 -3.18
CA GLU A 367 7.53 -9.75 -2.50
C GLU A 367 7.26 -10.92 -1.52
N SER A 368 7.76 -12.14 -1.82
CA SER A 368 7.51 -13.37 -1.05
C SER A 368 8.17 -13.46 0.34
N GLN A 369 9.04 -12.52 0.72
CA GLN A 369 9.78 -12.61 2.00
C GLN A 369 8.90 -12.44 3.24
N VAL A 370 7.80 -11.71 3.09
CA VAL A 370 6.77 -11.57 4.13
C VAL A 370 6.08 -12.91 4.40
N GLU A 371 5.96 -13.80 3.40
CA GLU A 371 5.27 -15.09 3.52
C GLU A 371 6.06 -16.14 4.33
N VAL A 372 7.37 -15.97 4.46
CA VAL A 372 8.25 -17.02 5.01
C VAL A 372 8.38 -16.97 6.51
N ARG A 373 8.32 -15.76 7.06
CA ARG A 373 8.10 -15.58 8.49
C ARG A 373 6.81 -16.30 8.93
N ARG A 374 5.79 -16.28 8.06
CA ARG A 374 4.43 -16.74 8.33
C ARG A 374 4.14 -18.21 7.96
N SER A 375 5.09 -18.93 7.37
CA SER A 375 4.93 -20.33 6.96
C SER A 375 5.93 -21.28 7.63
N PRO A 376 5.52 -22.06 8.66
CA PRO A 376 6.41 -22.97 9.37
C PRO A 376 7.05 -24.06 8.49
N ARG A 377 6.48 -24.35 7.32
CA ARG A 377 7.06 -25.27 6.32
C ARG A 377 8.34 -24.73 5.70
N LEU A 378 8.46 -23.41 5.55
CA LEU A 378 9.62 -22.74 4.93
C LEU A 378 10.78 -22.54 5.93
N TRP A 379 10.57 -22.76 7.22
CA TRP A 379 11.62 -22.66 8.24
C TRP A 379 12.69 -23.75 8.13
N GLU A 380 12.39 -24.89 7.50
CA GLU A 380 13.39 -25.94 7.20
C GLU A 380 14.50 -25.44 6.28
N GLU A 381 14.14 -24.61 5.32
CA GLU A 381 15.07 -24.07 4.34
C GLU A 381 16.00 -23.06 5.01
N TYR A 382 15.44 -22.19 5.86
CA TYR A 382 16.19 -21.29 6.73
C TYR A 382 17.19 -22.07 7.61
N THR A 383 16.76 -23.19 8.19
CA THR A 383 17.62 -24.04 9.05
C THR A 383 18.74 -24.71 8.27
N ARG A 384 18.45 -25.29 7.10
CA ARG A 384 19.47 -25.89 6.21
C ARG A 384 20.52 -24.87 5.82
N LYS A 385 20.12 -23.60 5.64
CA LYS A 385 21.10 -22.57 5.34
C LYS A 385 21.93 -22.21 6.55
N PHE A 386 21.31 -21.95 7.70
CA PHE A 386 22.02 -21.63 8.92
C PHE A 386 23.12 -22.66 9.25
N ILE A 387 22.81 -23.95 9.07
CA ILE A 387 23.77 -25.05 9.21
C ILE A 387 24.98 -24.89 8.28
N ARG A 388 24.74 -24.58 7.00
CA ARG A 388 25.80 -24.44 5.98
C ARG A 388 26.61 -23.16 6.16
N GLU A 389 25.96 -22.05 6.50
CA GLU A 389 26.58 -20.74 6.60
C GLU A 389 27.63 -20.69 7.73
N PHE A 390 27.28 -21.25 8.88
CA PHE A 390 28.15 -21.29 10.06
C PHE A 390 28.98 -22.58 10.16
N ASP A 391 28.92 -23.43 9.14
CA ASP A 391 29.61 -24.73 9.08
C ASP A 391 29.42 -25.51 10.41
N LEU A 392 28.15 -25.72 10.76
CA LEU A 392 27.81 -26.31 12.05
C LEU A 392 28.33 -27.75 12.11
N SER A 393 29.00 -28.08 13.22
CA SER A 393 29.37 -29.47 13.52
C SER A 393 28.13 -30.37 13.52
N ARG A 394 28.33 -31.68 13.39
CA ARG A 394 27.24 -32.66 13.42
C ARG A 394 26.35 -32.50 14.67
N THR A 395 26.95 -32.29 15.83
CA THR A 395 26.23 -32.07 17.09
C THR A 395 25.43 -30.76 17.10
N GLN A 396 25.99 -29.66 16.58
CA GLN A 396 25.27 -28.38 16.43
C GLN A 396 24.13 -28.50 15.40
N THR A 397 24.35 -29.22 14.31
CA THR A 397 23.36 -29.51 13.27
C THR A 397 22.16 -30.29 13.84
N ASP A 398 22.42 -31.35 14.61
CA ASP A 398 21.36 -32.13 15.27
C ASP A 398 20.56 -31.27 16.25
N ARG A 399 21.24 -30.37 16.99
CA ARG A 399 20.58 -29.40 17.88
C ARG A 399 19.75 -28.38 17.12
N ALA A 400 20.24 -27.85 15.99
CA ALA A 400 19.51 -26.92 15.13
C ALA A 400 18.22 -27.56 14.59
N TRP A 401 18.32 -28.79 14.07
CA TRP A 401 17.14 -29.54 13.60
C TRP A 401 16.16 -29.89 14.72
N LYS A 402 16.65 -30.19 15.92
CA LYS A 402 15.79 -30.41 17.09
C LYS A 402 15.07 -29.12 17.50
N HIS A 403 15.78 -27.99 17.52
CA HIS A 403 15.21 -26.67 17.83
C HIS A 403 14.17 -26.23 16.81
N LEU A 404 14.47 -26.41 15.52
CA LEU A 404 13.51 -26.19 14.44
C LEU A 404 12.24 -27.02 14.65
N ARG A 405 12.37 -28.33 14.83
CA ARG A 405 11.20 -29.22 15.01
C ARG A 405 10.36 -28.82 16.22
N SER A 406 10.99 -28.34 17.29
CA SER A 406 10.26 -27.80 18.44
C SER A 406 9.48 -26.54 18.09
N CYS A 407 10.11 -25.58 17.40
CA CYS A 407 9.45 -24.35 16.98
C CYS A 407 8.32 -24.62 15.98
N GLN A 408 8.54 -25.51 15.01
CA GLN A 408 7.52 -25.96 14.06
C GLN A 408 6.37 -26.66 14.77
N LYS A 409 6.64 -27.53 15.74
CA LYS A 409 5.60 -28.17 16.54
C LYS A 409 4.73 -27.13 17.25
N ASP A 410 5.34 -26.13 17.87
CA ASP A 410 4.61 -25.06 18.57
C ASP A 410 3.81 -24.20 17.58
N ALA A 411 4.38 -23.90 16.42
CA ALA A 411 3.73 -23.15 15.35
C ALA A 411 2.54 -23.92 14.76
N TYR A 412 2.70 -25.22 14.44
CA TYR A 412 1.61 -26.05 13.96
C TYR A 412 0.54 -26.26 15.03
N ALA A 413 0.90 -26.47 16.29
CA ALA A 413 -0.08 -26.56 17.36
C ALA A 413 -0.92 -25.28 17.49
N TYR A 414 -0.28 -24.11 17.30
CA TYR A 414 -1.01 -22.84 17.23
C TYR A 414 -1.90 -22.75 15.99
N LEU A 415 -1.37 -23.04 14.80
CA LEU A 415 -2.14 -23.00 13.55
C LEU A 415 -3.33 -23.97 13.58
N ASP A 416 -3.17 -25.16 14.14
CA ASP A 416 -4.23 -26.15 14.32
C ASP A 416 -5.28 -25.64 15.32
N ALA A 417 -4.86 -25.05 16.43
CA ALA A 417 -5.76 -24.43 17.40
C ALA A 417 -6.55 -23.25 16.78
N GLN A 418 -5.95 -22.53 15.83
CA GLN A 418 -6.57 -21.41 15.11
C GLN A 418 -7.17 -21.83 13.75
N ALA A 419 -7.18 -23.11 13.40
CA ALA A 419 -7.58 -23.57 12.06
C ALA A 419 -9.01 -23.15 11.72
N LYS A 420 -9.90 -23.19 12.71
CA LYS A 420 -11.27 -22.69 12.57
C LYS A 420 -11.29 -21.19 12.28
N ALA A 421 -10.53 -20.38 13.02
CA ALA A 421 -10.48 -18.93 12.82
C ALA A 421 -9.96 -18.56 11.41
N PHE A 422 -8.93 -19.24 10.92
CA PHE A 422 -8.44 -19.07 9.55
C PHE A 422 -9.46 -19.53 8.50
N SER A 423 -10.16 -20.64 8.74
CA SER A 423 -11.23 -21.11 7.86
C SER A 423 -12.39 -20.12 7.80
N ASP A 424 -12.82 -19.60 8.94
CA ASP A 424 -13.88 -18.59 9.05
C ASP A 424 -13.47 -17.32 8.29
N ILE A 425 -12.22 -16.86 8.44
CA ILE A 425 -11.67 -15.73 7.68
C ILE A 425 -11.69 -16.01 6.18
N ARG A 426 -11.24 -17.19 5.74
CA ARG A 426 -11.20 -17.54 4.31
C ARG A 426 -12.60 -17.60 3.70
N GLU A 427 -13.56 -18.18 4.42
CA GLU A 427 -14.96 -18.25 3.98
C GLU A 427 -15.58 -16.85 3.90
N GLN A 428 -15.37 -16.02 4.91
CA GLN A 428 -15.84 -14.63 4.93
C GLN A 428 -15.18 -13.81 3.82
N ARG A 429 -13.88 -14.03 3.55
CA ARG A 429 -13.14 -13.36 2.48
C ARG A 429 -13.65 -13.77 1.10
N ALA A 430 -13.96 -15.05 0.89
CA ALA A 430 -14.55 -15.52 -0.36
C ALA A 430 -15.93 -14.90 -0.62
N LYS A 431 -16.78 -14.84 0.41
CA LYS A 431 -18.09 -14.17 0.36
C LYS A 431 -17.93 -12.67 0.07
N ALA A 432 -17.09 -11.98 0.83
CA ALA A 432 -16.85 -10.56 0.66
C ALA A 432 -16.23 -10.23 -0.71
N ARG A 433 -15.29 -11.04 -1.23
CA ARG A 433 -14.74 -10.83 -2.59
C ARG A 433 -15.80 -11.01 -3.68
N SER A 434 -16.64 -12.03 -3.56
CA SER A 434 -17.73 -12.26 -4.51
C SER A 434 -18.68 -11.07 -4.55
N THR A 435 -19.03 -10.52 -3.39
CA THR A 435 -19.89 -9.33 -3.31
C THR A 435 -19.18 -8.08 -3.80
N ALA A 436 -17.92 -7.86 -3.42
CA ALA A 436 -17.13 -6.69 -3.81
C ALA A 436 -16.91 -6.59 -5.33
N ASN A 437 -16.82 -7.73 -6.01
CA ASN A 437 -16.56 -7.82 -7.45
C ASN A 437 -17.82 -7.95 -8.31
N ASP A 438 -19.01 -8.09 -7.71
CA ASP A 438 -20.26 -8.17 -8.47
C ASP A 438 -20.63 -6.80 -9.04
N ALA A 439 -20.23 -6.54 -10.28
CA ALA A 439 -20.46 -5.25 -10.95
C ALA A 439 -21.95 -4.87 -11.08
N ALA A 440 -22.87 -5.84 -10.99
CA ALA A 440 -24.31 -5.61 -11.03
C ALA A 440 -24.93 -5.41 -9.63
N GLY A 441 -24.15 -5.64 -8.57
CA GLY A 441 -24.60 -5.53 -7.18
C GLY A 441 -24.73 -4.08 -6.69
N PRO A 442 -25.59 -3.82 -5.68
CA PRO A 442 -25.70 -2.52 -5.04
C PRO A 442 -24.34 -2.01 -4.54
N GLU A 443 -24.00 -0.76 -4.85
CA GLU A 443 -22.72 -0.15 -4.50
C GLU A 443 -22.41 -0.16 -3.00
N ALA A 444 -23.41 0.10 -2.15
CA ALA A 444 -23.26 0.01 -0.69
C ALA A 444 -22.80 -1.39 -0.23
N GLN A 445 -23.32 -2.46 -0.85
CA GLN A 445 -22.90 -3.83 -0.52
C GLN A 445 -21.47 -4.12 -0.98
N ARG A 446 -21.03 -3.52 -2.09
CA ARG A 446 -19.65 -3.63 -2.56
C ARG A 446 -18.68 -2.88 -1.65
N ALA A 447 -19.05 -1.68 -1.19
CA ALA A 447 -18.25 -0.88 -0.26
C ALA A 447 -18.12 -1.58 1.09
N GLU A 448 -19.23 -2.07 1.66
CA GLU A 448 -19.24 -2.86 2.89
C GLU A 448 -18.37 -4.12 2.75
N ALA A 449 -18.48 -4.82 1.62
CA ALA A 449 -17.65 -5.99 1.34
C ALA A 449 -16.14 -5.64 1.26
N LYS A 450 -15.77 -4.50 0.66
CA LYS A 450 -14.37 -4.01 0.66
C LYS A 450 -13.87 -3.66 2.07
N ALA A 451 -14.69 -3.00 2.89
CA ALA A 451 -14.35 -2.72 4.29
C ALA A 451 -14.18 -4.02 5.10
N GLN A 452 -15.06 -5.00 4.87
CA GLN A 452 -14.96 -6.33 5.47
C GLN A 452 -13.67 -7.05 5.06
N LEU A 453 -13.22 -6.93 3.80
CA LEU A 453 -11.93 -7.49 3.37
C LEU A 453 -10.77 -6.89 4.17
N SER A 454 -10.73 -5.57 4.35
CA SER A 454 -9.69 -4.91 5.15
C SER A 454 -9.67 -5.44 6.61
N LEU A 455 -10.84 -5.57 7.24
CA LEU A 455 -10.95 -6.12 8.60
C LEU A 455 -10.48 -7.57 8.70
N LEU A 456 -10.78 -8.38 7.69
CA LEU A 456 -10.34 -9.77 7.62
C LEU A 456 -8.82 -9.87 7.46
N ASP A 457 -8.20 -8.95 6.71
CA ASP A 457 -6.76 -8.88 6.53
C ASP A 457 -6.03 -8.50 7.84
N GLU A 458 -6.57 -7.54 8.59
CA GLU A 458 -6.06 -7.18 9.94
C GLU A 458 -6.19 -8.36 10.92
N ARG A 459 -7.34 -9.03 10.90
CA ARG A 459 -7.60 -10.18 11.79
C ARG A 459 -6.70 -11.37 11.46
N GLU A 460 -6.52 -11.68 10.18
CA GLU A 460 -5.57 -12.72 9.74
C GLU A 460 -4.14 -12.38 10.16
N SER A 461 -3.76 -11.13 9.99
CA SER A 461 -2.44 -10.63 10.39
C SER A 461 -2.19 -10.73 11.89
N ALA A 462 -3.18 -10.42 12.73
CA ALA A 462 -3.08 -10.59 14.18
C ALA A 462 -2.95 -12.07 14.58
N LEU A 463 -3.59 -12.99 13.85
CA LEU A 463 -3.39 -14.43 14.07
C LEU A 463 -1.98 -14.87 13.67
N LEU A 464 -1.44 -14.33 12.57
CA LEU A 464 -0.10 -14.67 12.10
C LEU A 464 1.03 -14.06 12.95
N GLU A 465 0.77 -13.00 13.70
CA GLU A 465 1.75 -12.37 14.62
C GLU A 465 2.37 -13.39 15.58
N ARG A 466 1.60 -14.37 16.05
CA ARG A 466 2.14 -15.41 16.96
C ARG A 466 3.16 -16.31 16.26
N ILE A 467 2.99 -16.57 14.97
CA ILE A 467 3.95 -17.34 14.17
C ILE A 467 5.21 -16.52 13.95
N ASP A 468 5.07 -15.24 13.63
CA ASP A 468 6.19 -14.30 13.49
C ASP A 468 7.01 -14.21 14.79
N LEU A 469 6.34 -14.18 15.96
CA LEU A 469 7.01 -14.22 17.26
C LEU A 469 7.79 -15.52 17.50
N ILE A 470 7.26 -16.68 17.10
CA ILE A 470 7.99 -17.95 17.22
C ILE A 470 9.25 -17.92 16.35
N PHE A 471 9.14 -17.41 15.12
CA PHE A 471 10.29 -17.29 14.22
C PHE A 471 11.34 -16.30 14.75
N GLU A 472 10.95 -15.05 15.02
CA GLU A 472 11.86 -13.96 15.37
C GLU A 472 12.40 -14.05 16.80
N LYS A 473 11.57 -14.47 17.77
CA LYS A 473 11.95 -14.45 19.19
C LYS A 473 12.38 -15.81 19.73
N ARG A 474 12.18 -16.91 19.00
CA ARG A 474 12.59 -18.25 19.46
C ARG A 474 13.49 -18.98 18.47
N LEU A 475 13.09 -19.12 17.20
CA LEU A 475 13.88 -19.86 16.22
C LEU A 475 15.22 -19.19 15.97
N LYS A 476 15.21 -17.91 15.59
CA LYS A 476 16.41 -17.11 15.31
C LYS A 476 17.38 -17.03 16.51
N PRO A 477 16.95 -16.65 17.72
CA PRO A 477 17.85 -16.60 18.89
C PRO A 477 18.42 -17.97 19.25
N GLY A 478 17.59 -19.02 19.27
CA GLY A 478 18.06 -20.36 19.60
C GLY A 478 19.06 -20.91 18.60
N PHE A 479 19.06 -20.45 17.34
CA PHE A 479 20.12 -20.74 16.38
C PHE A 479 21.41 -19.97 16.68
N ARG A 480 21.33 -18.69 17.03
CA ARG A 480 22.50 -17.89 17.44
C ARG A 480 23.21 -18.49 18.64
N GLU A 481 22.47 -19.04 19.61
CA GLU A 481 23.03 -19.73 20.78
C GLU A 481 23.82 -21.02 20.45
N LEU A 482 23.62 -21.58 19.25
CA LEU A 482 24.39 -22.75 18.80
C LEU A 482 25.77 -22.37 18.27
N LEU A 483 26.01 -21.10 17.97
CA LEU A 483 27.25 -20.64 17.36
C LEU A 483 28.37 -20.49 18.38
N THR A 484 29.58 -20.86 17.99
CA THR A 484 30.79 -20.50 18.74
C THR A 484 31.27 -19.10 18.36
N PRO A 485 32.00 -18.38 19.24
CA PRO A 485 32.60 -17.10 18.89
C PRO A 485 33.46 -17.18 17.62
N ALA A 486 34.21 -18.27 17.44
CA ALA A 486 35.03 -18.50 16.24
C ALA A 486 34.19 -18.62 14.96
N GLN A 487 33.01 -19.27 15.02
CA GLN A 487 32.09 -19.35 13.87
C GLN A 487 31.45 -17.98 13.55
N VAL A 488 31.12 -17.19 14.58
CA VAL A 488 30.61 -15.82 14.40
C VAL A 488 31.67 -14.94 13.75
N GLU A 489 32.92 -14.97 14.24
CA GLU A 489 34.03 -14.24 13.65
C GLU A 489 34.39 -14.72 12.24
N ALA A 490 34.36 -16.04 12.01
CA ALA A 490 34.62 -16.60 10.69
C ALA A 490 33.53 -16.20 9.68
N ALA A 491 32.26 -16.18 10.09
CA ALA A 491 31.15 -15.69 9.27
C ALA A 491 31.29 -14.18 9.01
N ALA A 492 31.64 -13.38 10.01
CA ALA A 492 31.88 -11.93 9.87
C ALA A 492 33.07 -11.63 8.93
N LYS A 493 34.18 -12.39 9.05
CA LYS A 493 35.33 -12.31 8.15
C LYS A 493 34.98 -12.75 6.73
N ARG A 494 34.17 -13.80 6.56
CA ARG A 494 33.66 -14.19 5.24
C ARG A 494 32.81 -13.07 4.65
N ALA A 495 31.96 -12.41 5.45
CA ALA A 495 31.14 -11.29 4.99
C ALA A 495 31.95 -10.03 4.64
N SER A 496 33.07 -9.76 5.33
CA SER A 496 33.89 -8.55 5.13
C SER A 496 34.95 -8.66 4.04
N VAL A 497 35.24 -9.84 3.49
CA VAL A 497 36.09 -9.98 2.30
C VAL A 497 35.28 -9.60 1.06
N PRO A 498 35.59 -8.46 0.39
CA PRO A 498 34.94 -8.10 -0.86
C PRO A 498 35.25 -9.19 -1.88
N SER A 499 34.19 -9.74 -2.46
CA SER A 499 34.29 -10.70 -3.56
C SER A 499 35.02 -10.02 -4.71
N LYS A 500 36.16 -10.56 -5.14
CA LYS A 500 36.90 -10.07 -6.31
C LYS A 500 36.21 -10.46 -7.60
#